data_AF-A0A954KEL1-F1
#
_entry.id   AF-A0A954KEL1-F1
#
_cell.length_a   1.000
_cell.length_b   1.000
_cell.length_c   1.000
_cell.angle_alpha   90.00
_cell.angle_beta   90.00
_cell.angle_gamma   90.00
#
_symmetry.space_group_name_H-M   'P 1'
#
loop_
_entity.id
_entity.type
_entity.pdbx_description
1 polymer ?
#
loop_
_entity_poly.entity_id
_entity_poly.type
_entity_poly.pdbx_seq_one_letter_code
_entity_poly.pdbx_strand_id
1 'polypeptide(L)'
;MPKMFTLRVPSYRHHKPTGQAVVTINGRDLYLGKWNSAASRSEYDRLIAEFLANGRRLQSDADGTVVEVLNAYRKFAENYYCKGCRVTSEYAGINEALKIVRELYG
;
A
#
# COMPACT_ATOMS: atom_id res chain seq x y z
N MET A 1 -1.51 15.04 -25.88
CA MET A 1 -2.10 13.70 -26.08
C MET A 1 -1.90 12.88 -24.81
N PRO A 2 -2.96 12.36 -24.16
CA PRO A 2 -2.78 11.44 -23.04
C PRO A 2 -2.20 10.13 -23.58
N LYS A 3 -1.10 9.65 -22.97
CA LYS A 3 -0.49 8.35 -23.31
C LYS A 3 -1.49 7.26 -22.90
N MET A 4 -1.99 6.49 -23.86
CA MET A 4 -2.71 5.26 -23.54
C MET A 4 -1.75 4.32 -22.81
N PHE A 5 -2.02 4.03 -21.53
CA PHE A 5 -1.26 3.08 -20.76
C PHE A 5 -1.59 1.67 -21.27
N THR A 6 -0.88 1.22 -22.31
CA THR A 6 -0.89 -0.20 -22.66
C THR A 6 -0.42 -0.98 -21.44
N LEU A 7 -1.18 -2.00 -21.04
CA LEU A 7 -1.00 -2.90 -19.88
C LEU A 7 0.30 -3.72 -19.95
N ARG A 8 1.45 -3.06 -20.05
CA ARG A 8 2.76 -3.68 -20.23
C ARG A 8 3.30 -4.19 -18.90
N VAL A 9 3.95 -5.34 -18.97
CA VAL A 9 4.72 -5.90 -17.85
C VAL A 9 5.81 -4.87 -17.46
N PRO A 10 5.95 -4.53 -16.17
CA PRO A 10 7.00 -3.66 -15.70
C PRO A 10 8.39 -4.12 -16.15
N SER A 11 9.20 -3.20 -16.70
CA SER A 11 10.54 -3.53 -17.22
C SER A 11 11.55 -3.67 -16.09
N TYR A 12 12.41 -4.68 -16.17
CA TYR A 12 13.67 -4.74 -15.43
C TYR A 12 14.63 -3.68 -15.95
N ARG A 13 15.14 -2.78 -15.10
CA ARG A 13 16.03 -1.68 -15.49
C ARG A 13 17.30 -1.64 -14.65
N HIS A 14 18.33 -1.01 -15.20
CA HIS A 14 19.59 -0.76 -14.51
C HIS A 14 19.58 0.65 -13.92
N HIS A 15 19.62 0.76 -12.60
CA HIS A 15 19.91 2.02 -11.93
C HIS A 15 21.42 2.28 -11.92
N LYS A 16 21.90 2.96 -12.96
CA LYS A 16 23.34 3.23 -13.19
C LYS A 16 24.07 3.82 -11.98
N PRO A 17 23.52 4.78 -11.21
CA PRO A 17 24.24 5.37 -10.08
C PRO A 17 24.56 4.38 -8.96
N THR A 18 23.69 3.40 -8.71
CA THR A 18 23.89 2.44 -7.61
C THR A 18 24.31 1.05 -8.10
N GLY A 19 24.32 0.80 -9.42
CA GLY A 19 24.59 -0.52 -9.98
C GLY A 19 23.49 -1.55 -9.70
N GLN A 20 22.30 -1.11 -9.30
CA GLN A 20 21.22 -1.99 -8.86
C GLN A 20 20.18 -2.22 -9.96
N ALA A 21 19.53 -3.38 -9.90
CA ALA A 21 18.32 -3.70 -10.62
C ALA A 21 17.14 -2.92 -10.03
N VAL A 22 16.32 -2.31 -10.88
CA VAL A 22 15.12 -1.58 -10.46
C VAL A 22 13.94 -1.91 -11.35
N VAL A 23 12.75 -2.03 -10.76
CA VAL A 23 11.47 -2.14 -11.47
C VAL A 23 10.49 -1.11 -10.91
N THR A 24 9.74 -0.41 -11.77
CA THR A 24 8.69 0.52 -11.33
C THR A 24 7.33 -0.15 -11.40
N ILE A 25 6.65 -0.25 -10.26
CA ILE A 25 5.29 -0.77 -10.16
C ILE A 25 4.45 0.24 -9.38
N ASN A 26 3.28 0.62 -9.91
CA ASN A 26 2.38 1.62 -9.30
C ASN A 26 3.08 2.94 -8.92
N GLY A 27 4.05 3.39 -9.72
CA GLY A 27 4.81 4.62 -9.47
C GLY A 27 5.88 4.53 -8.38
N ARG A 28 6.13 3.33 -7.82
CA ARG A 28 7.19 3.07 -6.83
C ARG A 28 8.32 2.29 -7.49
N ASP A 29 9.55 2.70 -7.19
CA ASP A 29 10.76 2.01 -7.65
C ASP A 29 11.20 0.97 -6.62
N LEU A 30 11.22 -0.30 -7.02
CA LEU A 30 11.65 -1.43 -6.21
C LEU A 30 13.06 -1.83 -6.63
N TYR A 31 14.00 -1.80 -5.69
CA TYR A 31 15.39 -2.19 -5.89
C TYR A 31 15.58 -3.68 -5.58
N LEU A 32 16.10 -4.44 -6.54
CA LEU A 32 16.18 -5.90 -6.49
C LEU A 32 17.60 -6.41 -6.20
N GLY A 33 18.50 -5.52 -5.77
CA GLY A 33 19.92 -5.80 -5.56
C GLY A 33 20.76 -5.60 -6.82
N LYS A 34 21.94 -6.23 -6.89
CA LYS A 34 22.93 -6.01 -7.95
C LYS A 34 22.34 -6.30 -9.34
N TRP A 35 22.50 -5.36 -10.27
CA TRP A 35 22.02 -5.50 -11.64
C TRP A 35 22.65 -6.73 -12.32
N ASN A 36 21.83 -7.44 -13.08
CA ASN A 36 22.16 -8.64 -13.84
C ASN A 36 22.66 -9.83 -12.98
N SER A 37 22.35 -9.86 -11.69
CA SER A 37 22.62 -11.01 -10.83
C SER A 37 21.47 -12.03 -10.89
N ALA A 38 21.77 -13.31 -10.67
CA ALA A 38 20.76 -14.36 -10.59
C ALA A 38 19.70 -14.03 -9.52
N ALA A 39 20.13 -13.56 -8.34
CA ALA A 39 19.24 -13.12 -7.27
C ALA A 39 18.29 -12.00 -7.72
N SER A 40 18.80 -10.95 -8.38
CA SER A 40 17.96 -9.84 -8.84
C SER A 40 16.96 -10.24 -9.94
N ARG A 41 17.28 -11.26 -10.75
CA ARG A 41 16.38 -11.79 -11.77
C ARG A 41 15.29 -12.66 -11.14
N SER A 42 15.64 -13.52 -10.18
CA SER A 42 14.65 -14.31 -9.44
C SER A 42 13.66 -13.43 -8.67
N GLU A 43 14.14 -12.35 -8.02
CA GLU A 43 13.26 -11.39 -7.34
C GLU A 43 12.38 -10.62 -8.33
N TYR A 44 12.90 -10.27 -9.52
CA TYR A 44 12.09 -9.69 -10.58
C TYR A 44 10.97 -10.65 -11.02
N ASP A 45 11.30 -11.90 -11.33
CA ASP A 45 10.33 -12.90 -11.78
C ASP A 45 9.25 -13.15 -10.72
N ARG A 46 9.64 -13.23 -9.44
CA ARG A 46 8.71 -13.33 -8.31
C ARG A 46 7.74 -12.16 -8.26
N LEU A 47 8.24 -10.92 -8.29
CA LEU A 47 7.41 -9.71 -8.21
C LEU A 47 6.48 -9.57 -9.41
N ILE A 48 6.93 -9.93 -10.61
CA ILE A 48 6.09 -9.91 -11.80
C ILE A 48 5.01 -10.99 -11.74
N ALA A 49 5.33 -12.19 -11.26
CA ALA A 49 4.33 -13.25 -11.06
C ALA A 49 3.25 -12.82 -10.07
N GLU A 50 3.64 -12.24 -8.93
CA GLU A 50 2.73 -11.69 -7.93
C GLU A 50 1.87 -10.55 -8.50
N PHE A 51 2.50 -9.60 -9.20
CA PHE A 51 1.82 -8.49 -9.86
C PHE A 51 0.78 -8.98 -10.88
N LEU A 52 1.11 -10.00 -11.68
CA LEU A 52 0.17 -10.57 -12.65
C LEU A 52 -0.97 -11.34 -11.98
N ALA A 53 -0.68 -12.12 -10.93
CA ALA A 53 -1.67 -12.86 -10.15
C ALA A 53 -2.68 -11.91 -9.46
N ASN A 54 -2.21 -10.78 -8.95
CA ASN A 54 -3.01 -9.75 -8.29
C ASN A 54 -3.71 -8.79 -9.27
N GLY A 55 -3.89 -9.19 -10.54
CA GLY A 55 -4.62 -8.40 -11.53
C GLY A 55 -3.90 -7.13 -11.97
N ARG A 56 -2.56 -7.15 -12.03
CA ARG A 56 -1.68 -6.01 -12.33
C ARG A 56 -1.70 -4.94 -11.24
N ARG A 57 -1.73 -5.39 -9.99
CA ARG A 57 -1.53 -4.57 -8.79
C ARG A 57 -0.48 -5.26 -7.94
N LEU A 58 0.49 -4.51 -7.43
CA LEU A 58 1.30 -5.04 -6.33
C LEU A 58 0.41 -5.07 -5.09
N GLN A 59 0.48 -6.12 -4.27
CA GLN A 59 -0.14 -6.07 -2.95
C GLN A 59 0.41 -4.81 -2.28
N SER A 60 -0.48 -3.85 -2.04
CA SER A 60 -0.09 -2.69 -1.28
C SER A 60 -0.36 -3.06 0.17
N ASP A 61 0.56 -2.76 1.08
CA ASP A 61 0.23 -2.72 2.52
C ASP A 61 -0.94 -1.77 2.81
N ALA A 62 -1.37 -0.98 1.81
CA ALA A 62 -2.52 -0.11 1.79
C ALA A 62 -3.79 -0.75 1.21
N ASP A 63 -3.82 -2.07 0.97
CA ASP A 63 -5.07 -2.83 0.87
C ASP A 63 -5.63 -3.08 2.28
N GLY A 64 -5.49 -2.06 3.15
CA GLY A 64 -6.14 -2.08 4.44
C GLY A 64 -7.63 -2.07 4.18
N THR A 65 -8.31 -3.09 4.67
CA THR A 65 -9.77 -3.13 4.63
C THR A 65 -10.33 -1.86 5.27
N VAL A 66 -11.54 -1.45 4.89
CA VAL A 66 -12.21 -0.32 5.58
C VAL A 66 -12.22 -0.57 7.09
N VAL A 67 -12.35 -1.82 7.52
CA VAL A 67 -12.22 -2.25 8.92
C VAL A 67 -10.87 -1.89 9.54
N GLU A 68 -9.75 -2.11 8.85
CA GLU A 68 -8.43 -1.75 9.36
C GLU A 68 -8.25 -0.24 9.54
N VAL A 69 -8.75 0.55 8.58
CA VAL A 69 -8.74 2.02 8.67
C VAL A 69 -9.60 2.50 9.84
N LEU A 70 -10.81 1.96 9.99
CA LEU A 70 -11.72 2.27 11.09
C LEU A 70 -11.07 1.94 12.45
N ASN A 71 -10.44 0.77 12.55
CA ASN A 71 -9.77 0.33 13.77
C ASN A 71 -8.55 1.20 14.12
N ALA A 72 -7.73 1.56 13.13
CA ALA A 72 -6.60 2.45 13.33
C ALA A 72 -7.05 3.83 13.81
N TYR A 73 -8.08 4.39 13.18
CA TYR A 73 -8.61 5.70 13.56
C TYR A 73 -9.28 5.69 14.94
N ARG A 74 -10.01 4.62 15.30
CA ARG A 74 -10.61 4.48 16.64
C ARG A 74 -9.56 4.55 17.76
N LYS A 75 -8.44 3.83 17.60
CA LYS A 75 -7.32 3.83 18.56
C LYS A 75 -6.68 5.22 18.70
N PHE A 76 -6.55 5.94 17.59
CA PHE A 76 -6.07 7.32 17.61
C PHE A 76 -7.06 8.24 18.34
N ALA A 77 -8.34 8.17 17.98
CA ALA A 77 -9.39 9.04 18.51
C ALA A 77 -9.56 8.89 20.04
N GLU A 78 -9.40 7.68 20.58
CA GLU A 78 -9.46 7.42 22.02
C GLU A 78 -8.41 8.21 22.81
N ASN A 79 -7.20 8.34 22.26
CA ASN A 79 -6.10 9.04 22.92
C ASN A 79 -6.11 10.54 22.62
N TYR A 80 -6.56 10.94 21.43
CA TYR A 80 -6.55 12.32 20.97
C TYR A 80 -7.71 13.14 21.54
N TYR A 81 -8.92 12.57 21.55
CA TYR A 81 -10.12 13.22 22.09
C TYR A 81 -10.29 12.89 23.58
N CYS A 82 -9.23 13.15 24.35
CA CYS A 82 -9.22 13.03 25.81
C CYS A 82 -8.91 14.39 26.45
N LYS A 83 -9.73 14.80 27.42
CA LYS A 83 -9.48 15.98 28.24
C LYS A 83 -9.43 15.56 29.71
N GLY A 84 -8.26 15.70 30.34
CA GLY A 84 -8.06 15.35 31.74
C GLY A 84 -8.32 13.87 32.05
N CYS A 85 -7.82 12.96 31.20
CA CYS A 85 -7.99 11.50 31.31
C CYS A 85 -9.44 11.00 31.15
N ARG A 86 -10.33 11.83 30.59
CA ARG A 86 -11.68 11.43 30.19
C ARG A 86 -11.86 11.66 28.69
N VAL A 87 -12.37 10.65 27.99
CA VAL A 87 -12.78 10.79 26.59
C VAL A 87 -13.88 11.85 26.48
N THR A 88 -13.78 12.70 25.48
CA THR A 88 -14.77 13.75 25.25
C THR A 88 -15.99 13.21 24.50
N SER A 89 -17.06 14.00 24.45
CA SER A 89 -18.29 13.66 23.68
C SER A 89 -18.02 13.44 22.19
N GLU A 90 -16.97 14.06 21.65
CA GLU A 90 -16.50 13.92 20.28
C GLU A 90 -16.05 12.49 20.00
N TYR A 91 -15.41 11.81 20.95
CA TYR A 91 -15.05 10.39 20.81
C TYR A 91 -16.29 9.50 20.70
N ALA A 92 -17.35 9.80 21.47
CA ALA A 92 -18.61 9.06 21.39
C ALA A 92 -19.27 9.26 20.01
N GLY A 93 -19.32 10.50 19.50
CA GLY A 93 -19.84 10.79 18.17
C GLY A 93 -19.04 10.11 17.05
N ILE A 94 -17.71 10.10 17.15
CA ILE A 94 -16.83 9.39 16.23
C ILE A 94 -17.11 7.89 16.25
N ASN A 95 -17.23 7.27 17.44
CA ASN A 95 -17.55 5.84 17.53
C ASN A 95 -18.88 5.47 16.86
N GLU A 96 -19.93 6.29 17.01
CA GLU A 96 -21.20 6.04 16.32
C GLU A 96 -21.08 6.15 14.80
N ALA A 97 -20.36 7.16 14.30
CA ALA A 97 -20.10 7.30 12.86
C ALA A 97 -19.31 6.10 12.30
N LEU A 98 -18.28 5.64 13.02
CA LEU A 98 -17.48 4.48 12.60
C LEU A 98 -18.31 3.19 12.54
N LYS A 99 -19.33 3.01 13.40
CA LYS A 99 -20.24 1.85 13.33
C LYS A 99 -21.01 1.81 12.01
N ILE A 100 -21.55 2.94 11.57
CA ILE A 100 -22.31 3.03 10.30
C ILE A 100 -21.40 2.67 9.12
N VAL A 101 -20.18 3.21 9.09
CA VAL A 101 -19.22 2.90 8.02
C VAL A 101 -18.82 1.42 8.05
N ARG A 102 -18.68 0.81 9.23
CA ARG A 102 -18.41 -0.62 9.36
C ARG A 102 -19.57 -1.49 8.85
N GLU A 103 -20.81 -1.07 9.05
CA GLU A 103 -21.98 -1.81 8.58
C GLU A 103 -22.14 -1.76 7.06
N LEU A 104 -21.78 -0.64 6.44
CA LEU A 104 -21.92 -0.44 5.00
C LEU A 104 -20.74 -0.95 4.17
N TYR A 105 -19.52 -0.94 4.74
CA TYR A 105 -18.27 -1.15 3.99
C TYR A 105 -17.27 -2.07 4.69
N GLY A 106 -17.59 -2.57 5.89
CA GLY A 106 -16.72 -3.44 6.69
C GLY A 106 -16.87 -4.92 6.39
#